data_AF-A0A847VLN3-F1
#
_entry.id   AF-A0A847VLN3-F1
#
_cell.length_a   1.000
_cell.length_b   1.000
_cell.length_c   1.000
_cell.angle_alpha   90.00
_cell.angle_beta   90.00
_cell.angle_gamma   90.00
#
_symmetry.space_group_name_H-M   'P 1'
#
loop_
_entity.id
_entity.type
_entity.pdbx_description
1 polymer ?
#
loop_
_entity_poly.entity_id
_entity_poly.type
_entity_poly.pdbx_seq_one_letter_code
_entity_poly.pdbx_strand_id
1 'polypeptide(L)'
;MSELVDAKARTDLLNRLKRAEGQLRGIQRMVEEGQPCLDVASQLAAVRKALDSAYVRMTVCFMQQELQERLALDSAAEGRLGGLLEEVQTLLGKAR
;
A
#
# COMPACT_ATOMS: atom_id res chain seq x y z
N MET A 1 9.24 -11.64 -14.27
CA MET A 1 9.35 -11.15 -12.87
C MET A 1 8.53 -9.89 -12.79
N SER A 2 7.57 -9.79 -11.87
CA SER A 2 6.76 -8.58 -11.71
C SER A 2 7.62 -7.41 -11.23
N GLU A 3 7.50 -6.25 -11.86
CA GLU A 3 8.29 -5.06 -11.55
C GLU A 3 7.38 -3.83 -11.37
N LEU A 4 7.75 -2.90 -10.49
CA LEU A 4 7.00 -1.65 -10.30
C LEU A 4 7.31 -0.64 -11.43
N VAL A 5 6.83 -0.98 -12.62
CA VAL A 5 7.12 -0.27 -13.88
C VAL A 5 6.42 1.08 -13.98
N ASP A 6 5.19 1.20 -13.47
CA ASP A 6 4.41 2.43 -13.55
C ASP A 6 5.01 3.53 -12.66
N ALA A 7 5.45 4.63 -13.29
CA ALA A 7 6.12 5.73 -12.62
C ALA A 7 5.21 6.45 -11.62
N LYS A 8 3.90 6.54 -11.93
CA LYS A 8 2.91 7.19 -11.07
C LYS A 8 2.67 6.37 -9.80
N ALA A 9 2.47 5.07 -9.92
CA ALA A 9 2.32 4.13 -8.81
C ALA A 9 3.58 4.10 -7.94
N ARG A 10 4.77 4.07 -8.55
CA ARG A 10 6.04 4.17 -7.84
C ARG A 10 6.13 5.46 -7.01
N THR A 11 5.76 6.60 -7.60
CA THR A 11 5.79 7.89 -6.91
C THR A 11 4.78 7.95 -5.76
N ASP A 12 3.54 7.46 -5.97
CA ASP A 12 2.52 7.38 -4.90
C ASP A 12 2.99 6.51 -3.73
N LEU A 13 3.57 5.34 -4.03
CA LEU A 13 4.09 4.41 -3.03
C LEU A 13 5.23 5.04 -2.23
N LEU A 14 6.21 5.66 -2.90
CA LEU A 14 7.31 6.36 -2.22
C LEU A 14 6.80 7.48 -1.32
N ASN A 15 5.80 8.25 -1.76
CA ASN A 15 5.21 9.31 -0.95
C ASN A 15 4.52 8.75 0.31
N ARG A 16 3.85 7.60 0.20
CA ARG A 16 3.25 6.91 1.37
C ARG A 16 4.31 6.43 2.34
N LEU A 17 5.37 5.81 1.83
CA LEU A 17 6.48 5.31 2.65
C LEU A 17 7.19 6.44 3.38
N LYS A 18 7.47 7.57 2.71
CA LYS A 18 8.05 8.77 3.34
C LYS A 18 7.19 9.33 4.47
N ARG A 19 5.86 9.28 4.33
CA ARG A 19 4.94 9.67 5.41
C ARG A 19 5.02 8.71 6.60
N ALA A 20 4.98 7.41 6.34
CA ALA A 20 5.12 6.40 7.40
C ALA A 20 6.47 6.52 8.13
N GLU A 21 7.55 6.82 7.41
CA GLU A 21 8.88 7.09 7.96
C GLU A 21 8.87 8.32 8.89
N GLY A 22 8.20 9.41 8.48
CA GLY A 22 8.03 10.59 9.33
C GLY A 22 7.22 10.31 10.61
N GLN A 23 6.18 9.49 10.51
CA GLN A 23 5.39 9.04 11.67
C GLN A 23 6.23 8.17 12.61
N LEU A 24 7.02 7.23 12.08
CA LEU A 24 7.94 6.41 12.88
C LEU A 24 8.97 7.25 13.63
N ARG A 25 9.54 8.29 12.99
CA ARG A 25 10.40 9.26 13.68
C ARG A 25 9.68 9.99 14.81
N GLY A 26 8.40 10.31 14.64
CA GLY A 26 7.56 10.87 15.70
C GLY A 26 7.39 9.91 16.87
N ILE A 27 7.10 8.64 16.59
CA ILE A 27 6.94 7.60 17.60
C ILE A 27 8.24 7.38 18.38
N GLN A 28 9.40 7.40 17.72
CA GLN A 28 10.70 7.31 18.41
C GLN A 28 10.86 8.43 19.45
N ARG A 29 10.57 9.68 19.09
CA ARG A 29 10.59 10.80 20.05
C ARG A 29 9.60 10.62 21.20
N MET A 30 8.38 10.14 20.92
CA MET A 30 7.39 9.87 21.96
C MET A 30 7.92 8.84 22.98
N VAL A 31 8.64 7.82 22.52
CA VAL A 31 9.26 6.82 23.38
C VAL A 31 10.41 7.43 24.19
N GLU A 32 11.27 8.23 23.56
CA GLU A 32 12.39 8.92 24.23
C GLU A 32 11.90 9.91 25.32
N GLU A 33 10.80 10.60 25.07
CA GLU A 33 10.16 11.55 25.98
C GLU A 33 9.31 10.87 27.07
N GLY A 34 9.14 9.54 27.02
CA GLY A 34 8.35 8.79 28.00
C GLY A 34 6.84 9.05 27.92
N GLN A 35 6.31 9.30 26.71
CA GLN A 35 4.88 9.53 26.50
C GLN A 35 4.02 8.30 26.91
N PRO A 36 2.72 8.49 27.21
CA PRO A 36 1.85 7.39 27.62
C PRO A 36 1.81 6.24 26.61
N CYS A 37 1.88 5.00 27.12
CA CYS A 37 1.94 3.80 26.29
C CYS A 37 0.74 3.67 25.33
N LEU A 38 -0.45 4.09 25.75
CA LEU A 38 -1.65 4.06 24.89
C LEU A 38 -1.55 5.04 23.71
N ASP A 39 -0.94 6.21 23.91
CA ASP A 39 -0.75 7.20 22.85
C ASP A 39 0.28 6.70 21.83
N VAL A 40 1.39 6.13 22.31
CA VAL A 40 2.40 5.49 21.46
C VAL A 40 1.78 4.33 20.66
N ALA A 41 0.99 3.47 21.31
CA ALA A 41 0.30 2.35 20.66
C ALA A 41 -0.68 2.83 19.59
N SER A 42 -1.40 3.93 19.84
CA SER A 42 -2.31 4.55 18.87
C SER A 42 -1.56 5.04 17.62
N GLN A 43 -0.41 5.71 17.80
CA GLN A 43 0.42 6.14 16.67
C GLN A 43 1.01 4.96 15.89
N LEU A 44 1.45 3.91 16.59
CA LEU A 44 1.90 2.67 15.94
C LEU A 44 0.79 2.03 15.09
N ALA A 45 -0.45 2.00 15.58
CA ALA A 45 -1.59 1.51 14.82
C ALA A 45 -1.85 2.36 13.56
N ALA A 46 -1.69 3.68 13.65
CA ALA A 46 -1.82 4.57 12.50
C ALA A 46 -0.74 4.30 11.44
N VAL A 47 0.52 4.08 11.85
CA VAL A 47 1.60 3.69 10.93
C VAL A 47 1.32 2.34 10.29
N ARG A 48 0.89 1.35 11.08
CA ARG A 48 0.52 0.02 10.56
C ARG A 48 -0.52 0.14 9.46
N LYS A 49 -1.57 0.94 9.67
CA LYS A 49 -2.61 1.19 8.65
C LYS A 49 -2.06 1.83 7.37
N ALA A 50 -1.10 2.75 7.50
CA ALA A 50 -0.45 3.37 6.34
C ALA A 50 0.39 2.35 5.54
N LEU A 51 1.16 1.50 6.22
CA LEU A 51 1.96 0.43 5.61
C LEU A 51 1.08 -0.65 4.98
N ASP A 52 -0.02 -1.01 5.63
CA ASP A 52 -1.02 -1.92 5.13
C ASP A 52 -1.60 -1.47 3.80
N SER A 53 -1.93 -0.19 3.68
CA SER A 53 -2.40 0.40 2.42
C SER A 53 -1.35 0.29 1.30
N ALA A 54 -0.08 0.50 1.62
CA ALA A 54 1.02 0.35 0.67
C ALA A 54 1.20 -1.12 0.23
N TYR A 55 1.09 -2.06 1.17
CA TYR A 55 1.16 -3.49 0.91
C TYR A 55 0.07 -3.97 -0.04
N VAL A 56 -1.20 -3.59 0.20
CA VAL A 56 -2.33 -3.96 -0.69
C VAL A 56 -2.06 -3.50 -2.12
N ARG A 57 -1.61 -2.24 -2.30
CA ARG A 57 -1.32 -1.70 -3.63
C ARG A 57 -0.24 -2.52 -4.35
N MET A 58 0.78 -2.98 -3.63
CA MET A 58 1.81 -3.86 -4.19
C MET A 58 1.27 -5.24 -4.55
N THR A 59 0.44 -5.85 -3.71
CA THR A 59 -0.21 -7.14 -4.00
C THR A 59 -1.09 -7.04 -5.25
N VAL A 60 -1.88 -5.99 -5.38
CA VAL A 60 -2.75 -5.77 -6.55
C VAL A 60 -1.93 -5.55 -7.81
N CYS A 61 -0.83 -4.77 -7.73
CA CYS A 61 0.09 -4.58 -8.84
C CYS A 61 0.71 -5.91 -9.31
N PHE A 62 1.16 -6.75 -8.37
CA PHE A 62 1.65 -8.10 -8.65
C PHE A 62 0.58 -8.95 -9.34
N MET A 63 -0.63 -9.02 -8.76
CA MET A 63 -1.74 -9.79 -9.33
C MET A 63 -2.05 -9.35 -10.76
N GLN A 64 -2.14 -8.05 -11.00
CA GLN A 64 -2.43 -7.51 -12.33
C GLN A 64 -1.41 -7.99 -13.37
N GLN A 65 -0.11 -7.85 -13.09
CA GLN A 65 0.94 -8.21 -14.04
C GLN A 65 0.97 -9.72 -14.30
N GLU A 66 0.88 -10.53 -13.24
CA GLU A 66 0.92 -11.99 -13.36
C GLU A 66 -0.31 -12.52 -14.12
N LEU A 67 -1.50 -11.97 -13.86
CA LEU A 67 -2.73 -12.35 -14.57
C LEU A 67 -2.69 -11.93 -16.04
N GLN A 68 -2.18 -10.74 -16.35
CA GLN A 68 -2.01 -10.27 -17.73
C GLN A 68 -1.04 -11.18 -18.51
N GLU A 69 0.10 -11.53 -17.90
CA GLU A 69 1.11 -12.41 -18.51
C GLU A 69 0.57 -13.82 -18.74
N ARG A 70 -0.08 -14.43 -17.74
CA ARG A 70 -0.58 -15.82 -17.82
C ARG A 70 -1.76 -16.00 -18.77
N LEU A 71 -2.63 -15.02 -18.87
CA LEU A 71 -3.86 -15.13 -19.65
C LEU A 71 -3.72 -14.58 -21.07
N ALA A 72 -2.56 -14.01 -21.44
CA ALA A 72 -2.29 -13.38 -22.72
C ALA A 72 -3.46 -12.46 -23.15
N LEU A 73 -3.91 -11.62 -22.21
CA LEU A 73 -5.12 -10.82 -22.38
C LEU A 73 -4.98 -9.83 -23.54
N ASP A 74 -6.06 -9.63 -24.27
CA ASP A 74 -6.16 -8.50 -25.20
C ASP A 74 -6.36 -7.18 -24.43
N SER A 75 -6.15 -6.05 -25.12
CA SER A 75 -6.26 -4.71 -24.52
C SER A 75 -7.63 -4.43 -23.89
N ALA A 76 -8.71 -5.05 -24.40
CA ALA A 76 -10.04 -4.91 -23.84
C ALA A 76 -10.20 -5.66 -22.51
N ALA A 77 -9.63 -6.86 -22.42
CA ALA A 77 -9.63 -7.67 -21.21
C ALA A 77 -8.68 -7.11 -20.13
N GLU A 78 -7.54 -6.54 -20.53
CA GLU A 78 -6.63 -5.82 -19.63
C GLU A 78 -7.34 -4.67 -18.91
N GLY A 79 -8.13 -3.87 -19.64
CA GLY A 79 -8.91 -2.78 -19.06
C GLY A 79 -9.96 -3.25 -18.04
N ARG A 80 -10.70 -4.33 -18.36
CA ARG A 80 -11.69 -4.91 -17.44
C ARG A 80 -11.04 -5.49 -16.18
N LEU A 81 -9.91 -6.19 -16.33
CA LEU A 81 -9.14 -6.72 -15.21
C LEU A 81 -8.62 -5.60 -14.31
N GLY A 82 -8.10 -4.52 -14.89
CA GLY A 82 -7.67 -3.34 -14.15
C GLY A 82 -8.80 -2.76 -13.29
N GLY A 83 -10.00 -2.58 -13.86
CA GLY A 83 -11.17 -2.11 -13.12
C GLY A 83 -11.56 -3.02 -11.95
N LEU A 84 -11.63 -4.34 -12.18
CA LEU A 84 -11.93 -5.31 -11.12
C LEU A 84 -10.90 -5.27 -9.99
N LEU A 85 -9.62 -5.16 -10.34
CA LEU A 85 -8.53 -5.11 -9.36
C LEU A 85 -8.53 -3.82 -8.54
N GLU A 86 -8.97 -2.69 -9.12
CA GLU A 86 -9.20 -1.44 -8.36
C GLU A 86 -10.33 -1.56 -7.33
N GLU A 87 -11.41 -2.27 -7.69
CA GLU A 87 -12.51 -2.57 -6.75
C GLU A 87 -12.04 -3.48 -5.62
N VAL A 88 -11.30 -4.56 -5.95
CA VAL A 88 -10.70 -5.46 -4.95
C VAL A 88 -9.76 -4.71 -4.02
N GLN A 89 -8.92 -3.83 -4.57
CA GLN A 89 -8.04 -2.97 -3.77
C GLN A 89 -8.84 -2.13 -2.76
N THR A 90 -9.96 -1.57 -3.20
CA THR A 90 -10.83 -0.74 -2.36
C THR A 90 -11.48 -1.56 -1.24
N LEU A 91 -11.95 -2.77 -1.55
CA LEU A 91 -12.53 -3.69 -0.56
C LEU A 91 -11.48 -4.14 0.47
N LEU A 92 -10.30 -4.53 0.01
CA LEU A 92 -9.18 -4.91 0.89
C LEU A 92 -8.71 -3.76 1.79
N GLY A 93 -8.86 -2.52 1.34
CA GLY A 93 -8.59 -1.34 2.16
C GLY A 93 -9.64 -1.07 3.24
N LYS A 94 -10.89 -1.52 3.05
CA LYS A 94 -11.99 -1.36 4.02
C LYS A 94 -12.07 -2.51 5.04
N ALA A 95 -11.52 -3.68 4.71
CA ALA A 95 -11.55 -4.86 5.57
C ALA A 95 -10.49 -4.84 6.72
N ARG A 96 -9.80 -3.72 6.92
CA ARG A 96 -8.69 -3.55 7.88
C ARG A 96 -8.98 -2.47 8.91
#